data_AF-A0A4S8LYN7-F1
#
_entry.id   AF-A0A4S8LYN7-F1
#
_cell.length_a   1.000
_cell.length_b   1.000
_cell.length_c   1.000
_cell.angle_alpha   90.00
_cell.angle_beta   90.00
_cell.angle_gamma   90.00
#
_symmetry.space_group_name_H-M   'P 1'
#
loop_
_entity.id
_entity.type
_entity.pdbx_description
1 polymer ?
#
loop_
_entity_poly.entity_id
_entity_poly.type
_entity_poly.pdbx_seq_one_letter_code
_entity_poly.pdbx_strand_id
1 'polypeptide(L)'
;AFQLHLRLLVGLHSQSEVPKDPPQSAINSFNARFDQPLENYPKIAVVPVIPAGHTALRERVVSLRRDLPNTRSTISKNIGKIDESIIEMILATLDHNHFDAWCPNLADNPRSVYNVVHQAVAIETFKHAAVGYGYSFIGAVDLKAAQDNKTLAALYDNYVWSYWKKSYDREKRKPGAHADKVKYNKAIQRRSDVRLFYIFMYIF
;
A
#
# COMPACT_ATOMS: atom_id res chain seq x y z
N ALA A 1 1.68 10.32 3.63
CA ALA A 1 1.80 9.89 2.22
C ALA A 1 2.13 8.40 2.09
N PHE A 2 3.29 7.91 2.58
CA PHE A 2 3.75 6.54 2.31
C PHE A 2 2.78 5.42 2.76
N GLN A 3 2.13 5.55 3.92
CA GLN A 3 1.10 4.58 4.34
C GLN A 3 -0.09 4.49 3.38
N LEU A 4 -0.48 5.60 2.76
CA LEU A 4 -1.53 5.60 1.73
C LEU A 4 -1.04 4.93 0.45
N HIS A 5 0.22 5.15 0.07
CA HIS A 5 0.85 4.48 -1.07
C HIS A 5 0.85 2.96 -0.89
N LEU A 6 1.27 2.47 0.27
CA LEU A 6 1.23 1.04 0.57
C LEU A 6 -0.19 0.48 0.48
N ARG A 7 -1.19 1.21 1.00
CA ARG A 7 -2.61 0.83 0.89
C ARG A 7 -3.13 0.81 -0.55
N LEU A 8 -2.69 1.74 -1.38
CA LEU A 8 -2.97 1.73 -2.82
C LEU A 8 -2.41 0.45 -3.46
N LEU A 9 -1.14 0.12 -3.18
CA LEU A 9 -0.47 -1.05 -3.76
C LEU A 9 -1.20 -2.37 -3.45
N VAL A 10 -1.60 -2.58 -2.20
CA VAL A 10 -2.29 -3.80 -1.77
C VAL A 10 -3.80 -3.78 -2.05
N GLY A 11 -4.37 -2.64 -2.46
CA GLY A 11 -5.82 -2.49 -2.69
C GLY A 11 -6.67 -2.44 -1.41
N LEU A 12 -6.19 -1.80 -0.34
CA LEU A 12 -6.91 -1.67 0.93
C LEU A 12 -7.52 -0.27 1.12
N HIS A 13 -8.84 -0.17 1.03
CA HIS A 13 -9.57 1.10 0.93
C HIS A 13 -10.10 1.65 2.27
N SER A 14 -9.94 0.90 3.37
CA SER A 14 -10.44 1.24 4.69
C SER A 14 -9.54 0.73 5.83
N GLN A 15 -9.70 1.30 7.03
CA GLN A 15 -8.90 0.91 8.20
C GLN A 15 -9.19 -0.53 8.69
N SER A 16 -10.38 -1.05 8.40
CA SER A 16 -10.86 -2.35 8.85
C SER A 16 -10.40 -3.52 7.97
N GLU A 17 -9.90 -3.25 6.77
CA GLU A 17 -9.37 -4.30 5.91
C GLU A 17 -7.93 -4.64 6.29
N VAL A 18 -7.57 -5.89 6.05
CA VAL A 18 -6.23 -6.44 6.30
C VAL A 18 -5.66 -7.04 5.01
N PRO A 19 -4.34 -7.06 4.82
CA PRO A 19 -3.71 -7.78 3.72
C PRO A 19 -4.08 -9.26 3.76
N LYS A 20 -4.26 -9.86 2.59
CA LYS A 20 -4.50 -11.31 2.44
C LYS A 20 -3.20 -12.04 2.14
N ASP A 21 -3.21 -13.36 2.25
CA ASP A 21 -2.11 -14.19 1.77
C ASP A 21 -2.02 -14.12 0.24
N PRO A 22 -0.81 -14.03 -0.33
CA PRO A 22 -0.65 -14.14 -1.77
C PRO A 22 -1.07 -15.53 -2.25
N PRO A 23 -1.75 -15.64 -3.41
CA PRO A 23 -2.07 -16.94 -3.97
C PRO A 23 -0.78 -17.67 -4.36
N GLN A 24 -0.75 -19.00 -4.23
CA GLN A 24 0.44 -19.79 -4.54
C GLN A 24 0.90 -19.62 -6.00
N SER A 25 -0.04 -19.39 -6.93
CA SER A 25 0.28 -19.07 -8.32
C SER A 25 1.12 -17.79 -8.47
N ALA A 26 0.87 -16.76 -7.67
CA ALA A 26 1.67 -15.52 -7.70
C ALA A 26 3.08 -15.75 -7.16
N ILE A 27 3.24 -16.56 -6.11
CA ILE A 27 4.56 -16.94 -5.59
C ILE A 27 5.33 -17.76 -6.64
N ASN A 28 4.66 -18.71 -7.30
CA ASN A 28 5.29 -19.53 -8.35
C ASN A 28 5.69 -18.69 -9.56
N SER A 29 4.81 -17.80 -10.03
CA SER A 29 5.10 -16.87 -11.13
C SER A 29 6.30 -15.98 -10.81
N PHE A 30 6.35 -15.46 -9.58
CA PHE A 30 7.50 -14.72 -9.08
C PHE A 30 8.77 -15.56 -9.12
N ASN A 31 8.75 -16.77 -8.56
CA ASN A 31 9.94 -17.61 -8.47
C ASN A 31 10.47 -18.06 -9.84
N ALA A 32 9.58 -18.30 -10.81
CA ALA A 32 9.94 -18.74 -12.16
C ALA A 32 10.93 -17.81 -12.89
N ARG A 33 11.00 -16.53 -12.51
CA ARG A 33 11.99 -15.60 -13.10
C ARG A 33 13.43 -15.90 -12.70
N PHE A 34 13.63 -16.61 -11.59
CA PHE A 34 14.95 -17.04 -11.13
C PHE A 34 15.39 -18.36 -11.74
N ASP A 35 14.55 -19.01 -12.55
CA ASP A 35 14.90 -20.20 -13.32
C ASP A 35 15.71 -19.86 -14.59
N GLN A 36 15.91 -18.56 -14.87
CA GLN A 36 16.73 -18.06 -15.97
C GLN A 36 18.20 -17.98 -15.57
N PRO A 37 19.16 -17.97 -16.52
CA PRO A 37 20.56 -17.67 -16.22
C PRO A 37 20.70 -16.32 -15.51
N LEU A 38 21.66 -16.22 -14.57
CA LEU A 38 21.93 -15.02 -13.76
C LEU A 38 22.12 -13.74 -14.60
N GLU A 39 22.68 -13.86 -15.79
CA GLU A 39 22.89 -12.76 -16.75
C GLU A 39 21.57 -12.13 -17.24
N ASN A 40 20.48 -12.89 -17.18
CA ASN A 40 19.14 -12.48 -17.58
C ASN A 40 18.26 -12.10 -16.39
N TYR A 41 18.81 -11.97 -15.18
CA TYR A 41 18.03 -11.57 -14.02
C TYR A 41 17.45 -10.18 -14.24
N PRO A 42 16.11 -10.02 -14.18
CA PRO A 42 15.49 -8.72 -14.40
C PRO A 42 15.93 -7.75 -13.31
N LYS A 43 16.25 -6.51 -13.69
CA LYS A 43 16.50 -5.45 -12.73
C LYS A 43 15.24 -5.23 -11.90
N ILE A 44 15.38 -5.33 -10.59
CA ILE A 44 14.26 -5.28 -9.68
C ILE A 44 13.93 -3.82 -9.34
N ALA A 45 12.64 -3.53 -9.16
CA ALA A 45 12.14 -2.21 -8.74
C ALA A 45 12.52 -1.05 -9.68
N VAL A 46 12.75 -1.36 -10.96
CA VAL A 46 12.91 -0.33 -11.99
C VAL A 46 11.52 0.14 -12.42
N VAL A 47 11.32 1.47 -12.39
CA VAL A 47 10.14 2.09 -12.99
C VAL A 47 10.36 2.16 -14.49
N PRO A 48 9.56 1.43 -15.31
CA PRO A 48 9.76 1.42 -16.75
C PRO A 48 9.29 2.74 -17.37
N VAL A 49 9.88 3.09 -18.52
CA VAL A 49 9.31 4.12 -19.39
C VAL A 49 8.01 3.57 -19.97
N ILE A 50 6.88 4.21 -19.67
CA ILE A 50 5.58 3.80 -20.20
C ILE A 50 5.44 4.37 -21.62
N PRO A 51 5.36 3.52 -22.66
CA PRO A 51 5.11 4.00 -24.02
C PRO A 51 3.75 4.70 -24.11
N ALA A 52 3.69 5.79 -24.89
CA ALA A 52 2.43 6.48 -25.15
C ALA A 52 1.41 5.51 -25.80
N GLY A 53 0.19 5.45 -25.25
CA GLY A 53 -0.89 4.63 -25.81
C GLY A 53 -1.02 3.22 -25.23
N HIS A 54 -0.49 2.93 -24.03
CA HIS A 54 -0.70 1.66 -23.34
C HIS A 54 -2.17 1.47 -22.89
N THR A 55 -3.04 1.04 -23.81
CA THR A 55 -4.49 0.90 -23.58
C THR A 55 -4.81 -0.07 -22.46
N ALA A 56 -4.08 -1.19 -22.33
CA ALA A 56 -4.29 -2.18 -21.28
C ALA A 56 -4.07 -1.61 -19.85
N LEU A 57 -3.06 -0.76 -19.66
CA LEU A 57 -2.83 -0.10 -18.36
C LEU A 57 -3.96 0.88 -18.06
N ARG A 58 -4.40 1.66 -19.06
CA ARG A 58 -5.54 2.58 -18.92
C ARG A 58 -6.83 1.85 -18.56
N GLU A 59 -7.11 0.73 -19.20
CA GLU A 59 -8.26 -0.11 -18.87
C GLU A 59 -8.22 -0.63 -17.43
N ARG A 60 -7.02 -1.06 -16.96
CA ARG A 60 -6.82 -1.42 -15.55
C ARG A 60 -7.04 -0.24 -14.61
N VAL A 61 -6.56 0.96 -14.94
CA VAL A 61 -6.82 2.17 -14.14
C VAL A 61 -8.32 2.46 -14.08
N VAL A 62 -9.02 2.44 -15.21
CA VAL A 62 -10.48 2.67 -15.27
C VAL A 62 -11.23 1.63 -14.43
N SER A 63 -10.84 0.35 -14.49
CA SER A 63 -11.42 -0.69 -13.63
C SER A 63 -11.17 -0.38 -12.16
N LEU A 64 -9.93 -0.07 -11.77
CA LEU A 64 -9.59 0.29 -10.40
C LEU A 64 -10.39 1.51 -9.91
N ARG A 65 -10.60 2.52 -10.76
CA ARG A 65 -11.40 3.71 -10.44
C ARG A 65 -12.87 3.39 -10.24
N ARG A 66 -13.44 2.54 -11.08
CA ARG A 66 -14.83 2.10 -10.98
C ARG A 66 -15.05 1.24 -9.73
N ASP A 67 -14.07 0.37 -9.46
CA ASP A 67 -14.15 -0.62 -8.38
C ASP A 67 -13.69 -0.04 -7.03
N LEU A 68 -13.14 1.18 -7.03
CA LEU A 68 -12.84 1.92 -5.80
C LEU A 68 -14.11 1.94 -4.95
N PRO A 69 -14.10 1.34 -3.76
CA PRO A 69 -15.31 1.20 -2.98
C PRO A 69 -15.90 2.58 -2.72
N ASN A 70 -17.18 2.77 -3.06
CA ASN A 70 -17.99 3.93 -2.67
C ASN A 70 -18.25 3.89 -1.16
N THR A 71 -17.14 3.93 -0.41
CA THR A 71 -17.09 3.86 1.03
C THR A 71 -16.95 5.27 1.56
N ARG A 72 -17.55 5.53 2.71
CA ARG A 72 -17.34 6.79 3.46
C ARG A 72 -15.92 6.90 4.07
N SER A 73 -14.98 6.07 3.63
CA SER A 73 -13.62 5.98 4.15
C SER A 73 -12.75 7.12 3.63
N THR A 74 -12.06 7.84 4.53
CA THR A 74 -11.05 8.83 4.16
C THR A 74 -9.93 8.21 3.31
N ILE A 75 -9.60 6.94 3.54
CA ILE A 75 -8.58 6.23 2.76
C ILE A 75 -9.03 6.08 1.31
N SER A 76 -10.25 5.56 1.07
CA SER A 76 -10.80 5.43 -0.29
C SER A 76 -10.84 6.78 -1.01
N LYS A 77 -11.35 7.82 -0.32
CA LYS A 77 -11.39 9.18 -0.87
C LYS A 77 -10.01 9.71 -1.25
N ASN A 78 -9.01 9.46 -0.41
CA ASN A 78 -7.63 9.90 -0.66
C ASN A 78 -6.98 9.10 -1.79
N ILE A 79 -7.21 7.79 -1.89
CA ILE A 79 -6.78 6.99 -3.05
C ILE A 79 -7.41 7.56 -4.34
N GLY A 80 -8.69 7.91 -4.29
CA GLY A 80 -9.42 8.53 -5.41
C GLY A 80 -8.81 9.84 -5.93
N LYS A 81 -7.99 10.54 -5.13
CA LYS A 81 -7.33 11.80 -5.51
C LYS A 81 -5.95 11.64 -6.15
N ILE A 82 -5.36 10.44 -6.07
CA ILE A 82 -4.05 10.16 -6.68
C ILE A 82 -4.22 10.26 -8.20
N ASP A 83 -3.32 10.93 -8.89
CA ASP A 83 -3.40 11.11 -10.34
C ASP A 83 -3.30 9.76 -11.11
N GLU A 84 -3.97 9.66 -12.25
CA GLU A 84 -4.00 8.42 -13.04
C GLU A 84 -2.62 8.05 -13.58
N SER A 85 -1.79 9.01 -13.98
CA SER A 85 -0.43 8.74 -14.46
C SER A 85 0.46 8.08 -13.39
N ILE A 86 0.23 8.42 -12.11
CA ILE A 86 0.91 7.77 -10.98
C ILE A 86 0.45 6.32 -10.82
N ILE A 87 -0.84 6.06 -11.02
CA ILE A 87 -1.39 4.70 -10.96
C ILE A 87 -0.88 3.87 -12.15
N GLU A 88 -0.86 4.43 -13.37
CA GLU A 88 -0.27 3.79 -14.54
C GLU A 88 1.20 3.42 -14.30
N MET A 89 1.99 4.35 -13.75
CA MET A 89 3.40 4.12 -13.39
C MET A 89 3.58 3.01 -12.37
N ILE A 90 2.72 2.94 -11.35
CA ILE A 90 2.72 1.84 -10.39
C ILE A 90 2.42 0.52 -11.09
N LEU A 91 1.35 0.44 -11.88
CA LEU A 91 0.95 -0.79 -12.57
C LEU A 91 2.04 -1.27 -13.54
N ALA A 92 2.62 -0.37 -14.33
CA ALA A 92 3.73 -0.70 -15.21
C ALA A 92 4.95 -1.24 -14.45
N THR A 93 5.23 -0.67 -13.26
CA THR A 93 6.31 -1.17 -12.40
C THR A 93 6.00 -2.56 -11.84
N LEU A 94 4.75 -2.83 -11.47
CA LEU A 94 4.32 -4.17 -11.04
C LEU A 94 4.46 -5.18 -12.18
N ASP A 95 3.99 -4.85 -13.37
CA ASP A 95 4.08 -5.72 -14.55
C ASP A 95 5.55 -6.01 -14.92
N HIS A 96 6.43 -5.00 -14.85
CA HIS A 96 7.87 -5.17 -15.07
C HIS A 96 8.51 -6.14 -14.06
N ASN A 97 8.00 -6.19 -12.83
CA ASN A 97 8.48 -7.10 -11.78
C ASN A 97 7.69 -8.43 -11.74
N HIS A 98 6.88 -8.73 -12.76
CA HIS A 98 6.03 -9.92 -12.86
C HIS A 98 5.07 -10.07 -11.66
N PHE A 99 4.53 -8.96 -11.19
CA PHE A 99 3.53 -8.91 -10.14
C PHE A 99 2.13 -8.71 -10.71
N ASP A 100 1.31 -9.76 -10.67
CA ASP A 100 -0.13 -9.64 -10.96
C ASP A 100 -0.81 -8.66 -9.98
N ALA A 101 -0.38 -8.70 -8.72
CA ALA A 101 -0.77 -7.78 -7.67
C ALA A 101 0.37 -7.62 -6.66
N TRP A 102 0.48 -6.44 -6.05
CA TRP A 102 1.42 -6.23 -4.96
C TRP A 102 0.85 -6.85 -3.66
N CYS A 103 1.38 -8.00 -3.26
CA CYS A 103 0.87 -8.77 -2.14
C CYS A 103 2.03 -9.41 -1.35
N PRO A 104 2.61 -8.70 -0.37
CA PRO A 104 3.69 -9.25 0.45
C PRO A 104 3.20 -10.45 1.27
N ASN A 105 4.05 -11.46 1.43
CA ASN A 105 3.72 -12.67 2.18
C ASN A 105 3.95 -12.45 3.67
N LEU A 106 2.91 -12.00 4.38
CA LEU A 106 2.96 -11.77 5.82
C LEU A 106 3.03 -13.04 6.67
N ALA A 107 2.83 -14.23 6.08
CA ALA A 107 3.01 -15.51 6.78
C ALA A 107 4.47 -15.98 6.79
N ASP A 108 5.31 -15.44 5.91
CA ASP A 108 6.70 -15.82 5.70
C ASP A 108 7.67 -14.85 6.42
N ASN A 109 8.98 -15.14 6.34
CA ASN A 109 10.05 -14.31 6.84
C ASN A 109 10.02 -12.91 6.17
N PRO A 110 10.08 -11.80 6.94
CA PRO A 110 10.19 -10.44 6.42
C PRO A 110 11.32 -10.22 5.41
N ARG A 111 12.38 -11.02 5.50
CA ARG A 111 13.60 -10.94 4.68
C ARG A 111 13.69 -12.03 3.62
N SER A 112 12.62 -12.77 3.34
CA SER A 112 12.59 -13.63 2.16
C SER A 112 12.74 -12.80 0.88
N VAL A 113 13.31 -13.39 -0.18
CA VAL A 113 13.51 -12.71 -1.46
C VAL A 113 12.20 -12.12 -1.97
N TYR A 114 11.10 -12.87 -1.85
CA TYR A 114 9.75 -12.39 -2.18
C TYR A 114 9.41 -11.07 -1.49
N ASN A 115 9.59 -11.00 -0.18
CA ASN A 115 9.23 -9.84 0.62
C ASN A 115 10.20 -8.65 0.45
N VAL A 116 11.50 -8.92 0.27
CA VAL A 116 12.50 -7.87 -0.01
C VAL A 116 12.21 -7.18 -1.33
N VAL A 117 11.80 -7.93 -2.35
CA VAL A 117 11.44 -7.35 -3.66
C VAL A 117 10.16 -6.52 -3.58
N HIS A 118 9.15 -6.97 -2.83
CA HIS A 118 7.95 -6.18 -2.57
C HIS A 118 8.27 -4.85 -1.86
N GLN A 119 9.18 -4.87 -0.89
CA GLN A 119 9.65 -3.66 -0.21
C GLN A 119 10.36 -2.71 -1.18
N ALA A 120 11.28 -3.23 -2.00
CA ALA A 120 12.01 -2.42 -2.97
C ALA A 120 11.06 -1.75 -3.98
N VAL A 121 10.12 -2.51 -4.55
CA VAL A 121 9.11 -1.98 -5.48
C VAL A 121 8.28 -0.89 -4.82
N ALA A 122 7.78 -1.12 -3.59
CA ALA A 122 6.96 -0.14 -2.89
C ALA A 122 7.71 1.16 -2.58
N ILE A 123 9.00 1.08 -2.26
CA ILE A 123 9.87 2.23 -2.02
C ILE A 123 10.09 3.01 -3.31
N GLU A 124 10.44 2.34 -4.40
CA GLU A 124 10.77 3.00 -5.66
C GLU A 124 9.53 3.63 -6.32
N THR A 125 8.38 2.96 -6.31
CA THR A 125 7.13 3.56 -6.81
C THR A 125 6.70 4.75 -5.95
N PHE A 126 6.93 4.71 -4.64
CA PHE A 126 6.63 5.85 -3.77
C PHE A 126 7.53 7.05 -4.07
N LYS A 127 8.83 6.83 -4.26
CA LYS A 127 9.79 7.88 -4.59
C LYS A 127 9.40 8.61 -5.87
N HIS A 128 9.04 7.87 -6.91
CA HIS A 128 8.55 8.43 -8.17
C HIS A 128 7.24 9.20 -7.97
N ALA A 129 6.27 8.62 -7.25
CA ALA A 129 5.00 9.28 -6.96
C ALA A 129 5.17 10.57 -6.13
N ALA A 130 6.13 10.60 -5.20
CA ALA A 130 6.42 11.77 -4.38
C ALA A 130 7.00 12.92 -5.22
N VAL A 131 7.94 12.63 -6.13
CA VAL A 131 8.51 13.62 -7.06
C VAL A 131 7.43 14.15 -8.02
N GLY A 132 6.53 13.29 -8.49
CA GLY A 132 5.37 13.68 -9.29
C GLY A 132 4.24 14.38 -8.51
N TYR A 133 4.48 14.79 -7.26
CA TYR A 133 3.50 15.45 -6.39
C TYR A 133 2.19 14.67 -6.18
N GLY A 134 2.20 13.35 -6.38
CA GLY A 134 1.03 12.47 -6.34
C GLY A 134 0.34 12.37 -4.98
N TYR A 135 0.90 12.98 -3.93
CA TYR A 135 0.36 13.00 -2.57
C TYR A 135 0.16 14.41 -2.00
N SER A 136 0.32 15.45 -2.81
CA SER A 136 0.23 16.87 -2.39
C SER A 136 -1.09 17.21 -1.69
N PHE A 137 -2.20 16.54 -2.05
CA PHE A 137 -3.52 16.70 -1.43
C PHE A 137 -3.60 16.23 0.04
N ILE A 138 -2.59 15.52 0.56
CA ILE A 138 -2.52 15.08 1.97
C ILE A 138 -1.75 16.11 2.82
N GLY A 139 -0.91 16.92 2.18
CA GLY A 139 0.00 17.87 2.82
C GLY A 139 1.36 17.89 2.14
N ALA A 140 2.24 18.80 2.59
CA ALA A 140 3.60 18.89 2.08
C ALA A 140 4.37 17.59 2.35
N VAL A 141 4.94 17.00 1.29
CA VAL A 141 5.85 15.86 1.40
C VAL A 141 7.27 16.42 1.41
N ASP A 142 8.01 16.15 2.49
CA ASP A 142 9.45 16.41 2.53
C ASP A 142 10.14 15.47 1.52
N LEU A 143 10.56 16.02 0.39
CA LEU A 143 11.21 15.27 -0.68
C LEU A 143 12.56 14.69 -0.24
N LYS A 144 13.28 15.33 0.68
CA LYS A 144 14.56 14.78 1.18
C LYS A 144 14.30 13.50 1.96
N ALA A 145 13.33 13.53 2.87
CA ALA A 145 12.92 12.34 3.62
C ALA A 145 12.27 11.28 2.70
N ALA A 146 11.49 11.72 1.71
CA ALA A 146 10.83 10.82 0.75
C ALA A 146 11.79 10.19 -0.27
N GLN A 147 13.05 10.63 -0.35
CA GLN A 147 14.09 10.01 -1.17
C GLN A 147 15.12 9.21 -0.34
N ASP A 148 15.07 9.29 0.99
CA ASP A 148 15.96 8.52 1.86
C ASP A 148 15.47 7.07 2.00
N ASN A 149 16.15 6.16 1.30
CA ASN A 149 15.87 4.71 1.33
C ASN A 149 15.92 4.14 2.75
N LYS A 150 16.80 4.64 3.64
CA LYS A 150 16.90 4.13 5.01
C LYS A 150 15.64 4.47 5.81
N THR A 151 15.18 5.72 5.71
CA THR A 151 13.93 6.18 6.33
C THR A 151 12.73 5.42 5.78
N LEU A 152 12.63 5.27 4.45
CA LEU A 152 11.53 4.56 3.82
C LEU A 152 11.50 3.07 4.19
N ALA A 153 12.65 2.40 4.23
CA ALA A 153 12.74 1.00 4.68
C ALA A 153 12.27 0.84 6.14
N ALA A 154 12.67 1.76 7.03
CA ALA A 154 12.23 1.75 8.43
C ALA A 154 10.72 2.01 8.56
N LEU A 155 10.16 2.94 7.77
CA LEU A 155 8.72 3.20 7.73
C LEU A 155 7.94 2.00 7.17
N TYR A 156 8.48 1.35 6.14
CA TYR A 156 7.91 0.13 5.58
C TYR A 156 7.87 -0.99 6.63
N ASP A 157 9.00 -1.26 7.30
CA ASP A 157 9.10 -2.31 8.32
C ASP A 157 8.14 -2.03 9.48
N ASN A 158 8.06 -0.77 9.93
CA ASN A 158 7.09 -0.38 10.96
C ASN A 158 5.64 -0.61 10.51
N TYR A 159 5.28 -0.23 9.30
CA TYR A 159 3.89 -0.32 8.86
C TYR A 159 3.48 -1.74 8.48
N VAL A 160 4.27 -2.41 7.64
CA VAL A 160 3.97 -3.74 7.10
C VAL A 160 4.22 -4.82 8.15
N TRP A 161 5.42 -4.84 8.74
CA TRP A 161 5.86 -5.92 9.62
C TRP A 161 5.48 -5.74 11.10
N SER A 162 5.02 -4.56 11.53
CA SER A 162 4.41 -4.38 12.85
C SER A 162 2.90 -4.18 12.76
N TYR A 163 2.42 -3.08 12.14
CA TYR A 163 0.98 -2.77 12.17
C TYR A 163 0.14 -3.76 11.35
N TRP A 164 0.47 -3.99 10.08
CA TRP A 164 -0.28 -4.93 9.24
C TRP A 164 -0.09 -6.37 9.70
N LYS A 165 1.13 -6.82 10.02
CA LYS A 165 1.35 -8.16 10.57
C LYS A 165 0.49 -8.46 11.80
N LYS A 166 0.39 -7.52 12.75
CA LYS A 166 -0.51 -7.66 13.92
C LYS A 166 -1.99 -7.73 13.55
N SER A 167 -2.39 -7.02 12.51
CA SER A 167 -3.78 -7.00 12.03
C SER A 167 -4.10 -8.30 11.29
N TYR A 168 -3.20 -8.76 10.42
CA TYR A 168 -3.23 -10.05 9.73
C TYR A 168 -3.29 -11.21 10.73
N ASP A 169 -2.39 -11.27 11.71
CA ASP A 169 -2.37 -12.34 12.71
C ASP A 169 -3.61 -12.36 13.60
N ARG A 170 -4.26 -11.20 13.78
CA ARG A 170 -5.52 -11.11 14.51
C ARG A 170 -6.65 -11.69 13.67
N GLU A 171 -6.73 -11.31 12.40
CA GLU A 171 -7.73 -11.80 11.45
C GLU A 171 -7.60 -13.32 11.24
N LYS A 172 -6.37 -13.83 11.13
CA LYS A 172 -6.08 -15.26 10.99
C LYS A 172 -6.53 -16.09 12.19
N ARG A 173 -6.44 -15.53 13.41
CA ARG A 173 -6.91 -16.20 14.63
C ARG A 173 -8.44 -16.19 14.74
N LYS A 174 -9.06 -15.07 14.37
CA LYS A 174 -10.52 -14.90 14.40
C LYS A 174 -10.94 -13.95 13.27
N PRO A 175 -11.60 -14.45 12.22
CA PRO A 175 -12.16 -13.61 11.18
C PRO A 175 -13.07 -12.51 11.76
N GLY A 176 -12.94 -11.29 11.25
CA GLY A 176 -13.64 -10.09 11.70
C GLY A 176 -13.02 -9.37 12.91
N ALA A 177 -12.06 -9.98 13.61
CA ALA A 177 -11.55 -9.43 14.87
C ALA A 177 -10.77 -8.12 14.70
N HIS A 178 -10.14 -7.88 13.54
CA HIS A 178 -9.51 -6.58 13.27
C HIS A 178 -10.56 -5.49 13.05
N ALA A 179 -11.58 -5.77 12.24
CA ALA A 179 -12.67 -4.83 11.99
C ALA A 179 -13.41 -4.45 13.29
N ASP A 180 -13.65 -5.41 14.18
CA ASP A 180 -14.27 -5.18 15.48
C ASP A 180 -13.40 -4.30 16.38
N LYS A 181 -12.08 -4.53 16.41
CA LYS A 181 -11.14 -3.68 17.14
C LYS A 181 -11.15 -2.23 16.61
N VAL A 182 -11.19 -2.05 15.30
CA VAL A 182 -11.27 -0.71 14.68
C VAL A 182 -12.58 -0.02 15.07
N LYS A 183 -13.72 -0.72 15.07
CA LYS A 183 -15.00 -0.18 15.54
C LYS A 183 -14.94 0.23 17.02
N TYR A 184 -14.39 -0.63 17.87
CA TYR A 184 -14.23 -0.38 19.30
C TYR A 184 -13.36 0.87 19.57
N ASN A 185 -12.20 0.97 18.93
CA ASN A 185 -11.32 2.12 19.08
C ASN A 185 -11.99 3.44 18.65
N LYS A 186 -12.73 3.43 17.54
CA LYS A 186 -13.51 4.60 17.10
C LYS A 186 -14.59 4.99 18.11
N ALA A 187 -15.26 4.01 18.73
CA ALA A 187 -16.26 4.27 19.76
C ALA A 187 -15.63 4.91 21.01
N ILE A 188 -14.45 4.45 21.43
CA ILE A 188 -13.69 5.06 22.55
C ILE A 188 -13.30 6.50 22.22
N GLN A 189 -12.73 6.73 21.03
CA GLN A 189 -12.29 8.07 20.63
C GLN A 189 -13.46 9.06 20.63
N ARG A 190 -14.62 8.66 20.09
CA ARG A 190 -15.83 9.49 20.15
C ARG A 190 -16.26 9.80 21.60
N ARG A 191 -16.11 8.83 22.51
CA ARG A 191 -16.44 9.03 23.93
C ARG A 191 -15.47 10.00 24.61
N SER A 192 -14.18 9.97 24.28
CA SER A 192 -13.21 10.94 24.82
C SER A 192 -13.45 12.35 24.28
N ASP A 193 -13.77 12.49 22.99
CA ASP A 193 -14.01 13.79 22.35
C ASP A 193 -15.25 14.47 22.95
N VAL A 194 -16.32 13.70 23.20
CA VAL A 194 -17.53 14.19 23.88
C VAL A 194 -17.21 14.62 25.31
N ARG A 195 -16.43 13.84 26.07
CA ARG A 195 -16.04 14.23 27.44
C ARG A 195 -15.22 15.52 27.46
N LEU A 196 -14.26 15.67 26.55
CA LEU A 196 -13.48 16.90 26.40
C LEU A 196 -14.36 18.09 26.04
N PHE A 197 -15.32 17.92 25.12
CA PHE A 197 -16.28 18.96 24.78
C PHE A 197 -17.14 19.39 25.98
N TYR A 198 -17.66 18.43 26.76
CA TYR A 198 -18.41 18.73 27.98
C TYR A 198 -17.54 19.46 29.03
N ILE A 199 -16.29 19.05 29.23
CA ILE A 199 -15.38 19.73 30.16
C ILE A 199 -15.11 21.17 29.69
N PHE A 200 -14.89 21.39 28.39
CA PHE A 200 -14.70 22.72 27.83
C PHE A 200 -15.95 23.61 27.94
N MET A 201 -17.15 23.04 27.78
CA MET A 201 -18.42 23.79 27.91
C MET A 201 -18.78 24.20 29.35
N TYR A 202 -18.18 23.57 30.37
CA TYR A 202 -18.48 23.84 31.79
C TYR A 202 -17.34 24.53 32.53
N ILE A 203 -16.19 24.75 31.89
CA ILE A 203 -15.02 25.46 32.44
C ILE A 203 -14.84 26.86 31.83
N PHE A 204 -15.58 27.20 30.77
CA PHE A 204 -15.68 28.54 30.17
C PHE A 204 -17.16 28.94 30.07
#